data_AF-A0A7C2K383-F1
#
_entry.id   AF-A0A7C2K383-F1
#
_cell.length_a   1.000
_cell.length_b   1.000
_cell.length_c   1.000
_cell.angle_alpha   90.00
_cell.angle_beta   90.00
_cell.angle_gamma   90.00
#
_symmetry.space_group_name_H-M   'P 1'
#
loop_
_entity.id
_entity.type
_entity.pdbx_description
1 polymer ?
#
loop_
_entity_poly.entity_id
_entity_poly.type
_entity_poly.pdbx_seq_one_letter_code
_entity_poly.pdbx_strand_id
1 'polypeptide(L)'
;MGYSACAHAPSVYRAILTGEPYPVRAMIGIASNPLATQANVKLVCKALKALDLYVVLEYWLTPSAELADYVLPVASWLERPFCYGDLEHLILSLLEKKLYFPHSLENTIVKQITKSFVELALDLVKKRIGLGKI
;
A
#
# COMPACT_ATOMS: atom_id res chain seq x y z
N MET A 1 -2.03 19.07 -11.12
CA MET A 1 -0.67 18.46 -11.14
C MET A 1 -0.17 18.41 -9.70
N GLY A 2 -0.38 17.29 -9.01
CA GLY A 2 0.22 17.09 -7.69
C GLY A 2 1.62 16.52 -7.87
N TYR A 3 2.64 17.21 -7.36
CA TYR A 3 3.99 16.66 -7.29
C TYR A 3 3.96 15.43 -6.37
N SER A 4 4.13 14.24 -6.94
CA SER A 4 4.39 13.04 -6.14
C SER A 4 5.80 13.19 -5.57
N ALA A 5 5.90 13.55 -4.28
CA ALA A 5 7.18 13.57 -3.57
C ALA A 5 7.61 12.12 -3.32
N CYS A 6 8.29 11.53 -4.31
CA CYS A 6 8.82 10.18 -4.20
C CYS A 6 10.15 10.22 -3.44
N ALA A 7 10.21 9.59 -2.26
CA ALA A 7 11.48 9.37 -1.59
C ALA A 7 12.32 8.34 -2.36
N HIS A 8 13.63 8.55 -2.45
CA HIS A 8 14.53 7.58 -3.07
C HIS A 8 14.61 6.31 -2.22
N ALA A 9 14.06 5.20 -2.74
CA ALA A 9 13.87 3.97 -1.96
C ALA A 9 15.15 3.43 -1.28
N PRO A 10 16.32 3.34 -1.94
CA PRO A 10 17.56 2.93 -1.28
C PRO A 10 17.98 3.82 -0.10
N SER A 11 17.69 5.12 -0.17
CA SER A 11 17.97 6.05 0.93
C SER A 11 17.06 5.78 2.12
N VAL A 12 15.79 5.46 1.88
CA VAL A 12 14.83 5.10 2.94
C VAL A 12 15.26 3.83 3.66
N TYR A 13 15.65 2.77 2.93
CA TYR A 13 16.11 1.54 3.58
C TYR A 13 17.38 1.72 4.41
N ARG A 14 18.27 2.62 3.99
CA ARG A 14 19.43 3.00 4.80
C ARG A 14 18.98 3.78 6.03
N ALA A 15 18.11 4.77 5.89
CA ALA A 15 17.57 5.56 7.01
C ALA A 15 16.83 4.70 8.05
N ILE A 16 16.15 3.63 7.63
CA ILE A 16 15.55 2.64 8.55
C ILE A 16 16.63 1.99 9.42
N LEU A 17 17.78 1.64 8.83
CA LEU A 17 18.86 0.95 9.53
C LEU A 17 19.78 1.89 10.33
N THR A 18 20.02 3.10 9.82
CA THR A 18 21.00 4.04 10.39
C THR A 18 20.36 5.12 11.24
N GLY A 19 19.09 5.43 11.04
CA GLY A 19 18.43 6.59 11.66
C GLY A 19 18.74 7.93 10.99
N GLU A 20 19.54 7.93 9.92
CA GLU A 20 20.06 9.14 9.26
C GLU A 20 19.48 9.32 7.85
N PRO A 21 19.06 10.53 7.43
CA PRO A 21 19.06 11.80 8.19
C PRO A 21 17.93 11.93 9.23
N TYR A 22 16.97 11.01 9.24
CA TYR A 22 15.94 10.91 10.26
C TYR A 22 15.45 9.45 10.37
N PRO A 23 15.07 9.00 11.58
CA PRO A 23 14.68 7.63 11.80
C PRO A 23 13.34 7.30 11.16
N VAL A 24 13.33 6.31 10.27
CA VAL A 24 12.12 5.73 9.68
C VAL A 24 11.75 4.49 10.49
N ARG A 25 10.69 4.60 11.30
CA ARG A 25 10.29 3.55 12.25
C ARG A 25 9.14 2.67 11.77
N ALA A 26 8.34 3.16 10.84
CA ALA A 26 7.17 2.44 10.33
C ALA A 26 7.06 2.55 8.81
N MET A 27 6.54 1.49 8.19
CA MET A 27 6.26 1.45 6.75
C MET A 27 4.88 0.83 6.52
N ILE A 28 4.14 1.40 5.57
CA ILE A 28 2.90 0.82 5.04
C ILE A 28 3.15 0.45 3.58
N GLY A 29 3.10 -0.85 3.28
CA GLY A 29 3.17 -1.37 1.92
C GLY A 29 1.78 -1.60 1.36
N ILE A 30 1.42 -0.97 0.25
CA ILE A 30 0.15 -1.21 -0.44
C ILE A 30 0.46 -1.87 -1.78
N ALA A 31 -0.02 -3.11 -1.97
CA ALA A 31 0.20 -3.91 -3.17
C ALA A 31 1.66 -3.81 -3.66
N SER A 32 2.62 -4.02 -2.74
CA SER A 32 4.03 -3.75 -2.97
C SER A 32 4.89 -4.85 -2.34
N ASN A 33 5.78 -5.40 -3.16
CA ASN A 33 6.70 -6.46 -2.79
C ASN A 33 8.16 -5.98 -2.90
N PRO A 34 8.66 -5.20 -1.92
CA PRO A 34 10.01 -4.64 -1.96
C PRO A 34 11.13 -5.69 -2.04
N LEU A 35 10.95 -6.90 -1.49
CA LEU A 35 11.95 -7.96 -1.63
C LEU A 35 12.14 -8.46 -3.07
N ALA A 36 11.10 -8.36 -3.91
CA ALA A 36 11.19 -8.75 -5.32
C ALA A 36 11.49 -7.57 -6.25
N THR A 37 11.04 -6.36 -5.89
CA THR A 37 11.09 -5.19 -6.78
C THR A 37 12.30 -4.28 -6.54
N GLN A 38 12.92 -4.32 -5.36
CA GLN A 38 14.05 -3.45 -5.02
C GLN A 38 15.38 -4.16 -5.22
N ALA A 39 16.37 -3.42 -5.71
CA ALA A 39 17.74 -3.91 -5.79
C ALA A 39 18.33 -4.13 -4.39
N ASN A 40 19.23 -5.12 -4.27
CA ASN A 40 19.88 -5.50 -3.00
C ASN A 40 18.89 -6.00 -1.94
N VAL A 41 18.28 -7.16 -2.21
CA VAL A 41 17.32 -7.85 -1.34
C VAL A 41 17.84 -8.04 0.09
N LYS A 42 19.16 -8.24 0.27
CA LYS A 42 19.76 -8.40 1.61
C LYS A 42 19.63 -7.13 2.46
N LEU A 43 19.82 -5.95 1.86
CA LEU A 43 19.62 -4.67 2.54
C LEU A 43 18.14 -4.48 2.89
N VAL A 44 17.26 -4.73 1.93
CA VAL A 44 15.81 -4.54 2.08
C VAL A 44 15.25 -5.46 3.16
N CYS A 45 15.62 -6.75 3.15
CA CYS A 45 15.20 -7.71 4.16
C CYS A 45 15.64 -7.29 5.58
N LYS A 46 16.87 -6.78 5.72
CA LYS A 46 17.35 -6.25 7.00
C LYS A 46 16.56 -5.02 7.43
N ALA A 47 16.31 -4.09 6.51
CA ALA A 47 15.55 -2.87 6.80
C ALA A 47 14.12 -3.19 7.23
N LEU A 48 13.40 -4.06 6.50
CA LEU A 48 12.03 -4.44 6.84
C LEU A 48 11.93 -5.08 8.22
N LYS A 49 12.90 -5.94 8.59
CA LYS A 49 12.95 -6.57 9.92
C LYS A 49 13.34 -5.61 11.06
N ALA A 50 13.95 -4.48 10.73
CA ALA A 50 14.38 -3.47 11.71
C ALA A 50 13.28 -2.43 12.01
N LEU A 51 12.18 -2.44 11.27
CA LEU A 51 11.05 -1.55 11.53
C LEU A 51 10.35 -1.92 12.84
N ASP A 52 9.87 -0.90 13.56
CA ASP A 52 9.04 -1.08 14.76
C ASP A 52 7.60 -1.51 14.41
N LEU A 53 7.18 -1.15 13.19
CA LEU A 53 5.88 -1.51 12.63
C LEU A 53 5.94 -1.59 11.11
N TYR A 54 5.65 -2.77 10.56
CA TYR A 54 5.44 -2.98 9.13
C TYR A 54 4.03 -3.50 8.86
N VAL A 55 3.21 -2.71 8.16
CA VAL A 55 1.84 -3.07 7.78
C VAL A 55 1.77 -3.23 6.27
N VAL A 56 1.16 -4.32 5.81
CA VAL A 56 1.04 -4.62 4.39
C VAL A 56 -0.43 -4.82 4.02
N LEU A 57 -0.81 -4.25 2.89
CA LEU A 57 -2.14 -4.37 2.28
C LEU A 57 -1.99 -5.14 0.97
N GLU A 58 -2.36 -6.42 0.96
CA GLU A 58 -2.07 -7.36 -0.14
C GLU A 58 -3.23 -8.31 -0.45
N TYR A 59 -3.22 -8.83 -1.69
CA TYR A 59 -4.14 -9.89 -2.16
C TYR A 59 -3.63 -11.28 -1.77
N TRP A 60 -2.31 -11.44 -1.82
CA TRP A 60 -1.61 -12.70 -1.62
C TRP A 60 -0.50 -12.49 -0.61
N LEU A 61 -0.15 -13.55 0.11
CA LEU A 61 0.99 -13.51 1.00
C LEU A 61 2.29 -13.50 0.16
N THR A 62 2.88 -12.33 0.01
CA THR A 62 4.17 -12.15 -0.67
C THR A 62 5.32 -12.35 0.31
N PRO A 63 6.55 -12.64 -0.16
CA PRO A 63 7.71 -12.75 0.72
C PRO A 63 7.97 -11.49 1.56
N SER A 64 7.59 -10.31 1.04
CA SER A 64 7.66 -9.07 1.82
C SER A 64 6.57 -9.03 2.89
N ALA A 65 5.35 -9.47 2.57
CA ALA A 65 4.24 -9.54 3.51
C ALA A 65 4.50 -10.54 4.66
N GLU A 66 5.28 -11.60 4.44
CA GLU A 66 5.70 -12.52 5.51
C GLU A 66 6.57 -11.85 6.59
N LEU A 67 7.22 -10.73 6.26
CA LEU A 67 8.00 -9.94 7.23
C LEU A 67 7.16 -8.89 7.96
N ALA A 68 5.89 -8.72 7.60
CA ALA A 68 5.02 -7.69 8.16
C ALA A 68 4.43 -8.11 9.52
N ASP A 69 4.24 -7.14 10.42
CA ASP A 69 3.49 -7.34 11.67
C ASP A 69 2.00 -7.59 11.40
N TYR A 70 1.46 -6.94 10.35
CA TYR A 70 0.05 -7.04 9.98
C TYR A 70 -0.12 -7.14 8.47
N VAL A 71 -0.94 -8.09 8.04
CA VAL A 71 -1.37 -8.24 6.64
C VAL A 71 -2.87 -8.00 6.59
N LEU A 72 -3.29 -6.95 5.90
CA LEU A 72 -4.69 -6.59 5.72
C LEU A 72 -5.14 -6.93 4.30
N PRO A 73 -6.29 -7.61 4.13
CA PRO A 73 -6.80 -7.95 2.81
C PRO A 73 -7.28 -6.70 2.07
N VAL A 74 -7.01 -6.62 0.77
CA VAL A 74 -7.50 -5.55 -0.11
C VAL A 74 -8.35 -6.10 -1.24
N ALA A 75 -9.26 -5.26 -1.73
CA ALA A 75 -10.14 -5.61 -2.83
C ALA A 75 -9.46 -5.43 -4.19
N SER A 76 -9.60 -6.42 -5.07
CA SER A 76 -8.93 -6.44 -6.38
C SER A 76 -9.47 -5.34 -7.28
N TRP A 77 -8.75 -5.04 -8.37
CA TRP A 77 -9.19 -3.99 -9.29
C TRP A 77 -10.55 -4.31 -9.94
N LEU A 78 -10.84 -5.59 -10.17
CA LEU A 78 -12.14 -6.06 -10.70
C LEU A 78 -13.30 -5.88 -9.71
N GLU A 79 -13.00 -5.81 -8.40
CA GLU A 79 -14.00 -5.58 -7.35
C GLU A 79 -14.27 -4.08 -7.14
N ARG A 80 -13.57 -3.20 -7.87
CA ARG A 80 -13.70 -1.75 -7.75
C ARG A 80 -14.47 -1.19 -8.95
N PRO A 81 -15.32 -0.17 -8.74
CA PRO A 81 -16.08 0.45 -9.82
C PRO A 81 -15.26 1.39 -10.72
N PHE A 82 -13.93 1.34 -10.65
CA PHE A 82 -13.09 2.27 -11.38
C PHE A 82 -11.90 1.55 -12.01
N CYS A 83 -11.83 1.70 -13.33
CA CYS A 83 -10.72 1.23 -14.13
C CYS A 83 -9.60 2.29 -14.14
N TYR A 84 -8.35 1.98 -13.79
CA TYR A 84 -7.23 2.93 -13.87
C TYR A 84 -6.55 2.75 -15.23
N GLY A 85 -6.22 3.83 -15.92
CA GLY A 85 -5.77 3.75 -17.31
C GLY A 85 -5.27 5.09 -17.79
N ASP A 86 -3.98 5.16 -18.02
CA ASP A 86 -3.41 6.19 -18.85
C ASP A 86 -3.53 5.74 -20.31
N LEU A 87 -4.15 6.61 -21.11
CA LEU A 87 -4.26 6.64 -22.57
C LEU A 87 -5.15 5.64 -23.36
N GLU A 88 -5.71 4.58 -22.78
CA GLU A 88 -6.71 3.72 -23.48
C GLU A 88 -8.19 3.96 -23.06
N HIS A 89 -8.39 4.79 -22.03
CA HIS A 89 -9.71 5.06 -21.43
C HIS A 89 -10.73 5.79 -22.32
N LEU A 90 -10.27 6.33 -23.45
CA LEU A 90 -11.17 6.95 -24.44
C LEU A 90 -11.90 5.91 -25.30
N ILE A 91 -11.36 4.70 -25.48
CA ILE A 91 -11.90 3.70 -26.43
C ILE A 91 -12.82 2.67 -25.74
N LEU A 92 -12.53 2.27 -24.49
CA LEU A 92 -13.33 1.24 -23.81
C LEU A 92 -14.57 1.79 -23.09
N SER A 93 -14.56 3.03 -22.61
CA SER A 93 -15.78 3.67 -22.09
C SER A 93 -16.88 3.82 -23.16
N LEU A 94 -16.50 3.89 -24.45
CA LEU A 94 -17.43 3.89 -25.59
C LEU A 94 -18.04 2.50 -25.86
N LEU A 95 -17.44 1.41 -25.38
CA LEU A 95 -17.96 0.04 -25.47
C LEU A 95 -18.72 -0.40 -24.20
N GLU A 96 -18.54 0.29 -23.07
CA GLU A 96 -19.12 -0.03 -21.75
C GLU A 96 -20.67 0.06 -21.66
N LYS A 97 -21.39 0.49 -22.70
CA LYS A 97 -22.87 0.39 -22.71
C LYS A 97 -23.40 -1.05 -22.83
N LYS A 98 -22.56 -2.07 -23.10
CA LYS A 98 -23.03 -3.42 -23.46
C LYS A 98 -22.86 -4.51 -22.41
N LEU A 99 -22.12 -4.30 -21.32
CA LEU A 99 -21.94 -5.30 -20.25
C LEU A 99 -22.16 -4.65 -18.88
N TYR A 100 -23.41 -4.67 -18.43
CA TYR A 100 -23.89 -4.02 -17.22
C TYR A 100 -23.83 -5.01 -16.04
N PHE A 101 -22.96 -4.75 -15.05
CA PHE A 101 -23.05 -5.34 -13.70
C PHE A 101 -23.80 -4.34 -12.78
N PRO A 102 -24.75 -4.79 -11.94
CA PRO A 102 -25.67 -3.92 -11.19
C PRO A 102 -24.93 -3.01 -10.19
N HIS A 103 -25.33 -1.73 -10.18
CA HIS A 103 -24.41 -0.61 -9.91
C HIS A 103 -24.64 0.16 -8.59
N SER A 104 -25.14 -0.44 -7.50
CA SER A 104 -25.53 0.39 -6.33
C SER A 104 -25.09 -0.03 -4.92
N LEU A 105 -24.78 -1.31 -4.63
CA LEU A 105 -24.53 -1.73 -3.23
C LEU A 105 -23.11 -2.25 -2.96
N GLU A 106 -22.50 -3.00 -3.89
CA GLU A 106 -21.17 -3.60 -3.66
C GLU A 106 -20.03 -2.57 -3.62
N ASN A 107 -20.18 -1.48 -4.39
CA ASN A 107 -19.17 -0.43 -4.53
C ASN A 107 -18.94 0.41 -3.26
N THR A 108 -19.97 0.54 -2.43
CA THR A 108 -19.85 1.24 -1.14
C THR A 108 -19.12 0.37 -0.15
N ILE A 109 -19.46 -0.92 -0.07
CA ILE A 109 -18.87 -1.87 0.87
C ILE A 109 -17.37 -2.02 0.62
N VAL A 110 -16.95 -2.22 -0.65
CA VAL A 110 -15.52 -2.37 -1.00
C VAL A 110 -14.71 -1.10 -0.69
N LYS A 111 -15.26 0.09 -1.01
CA LYS A 111 -14.63 1.37 -0.65
C LYS A 111 -14.58 1.58 0.86
N GLN A 112 -15.65 1.24 1.57
CA GLN A 112 -15.75 1.34 3.03
C GLN A 112 -14.72 0.43 3.70
N ILE A 113 -14.59 -0.81 3.24
CA ILE A 113 -13.64 -1.81 3.73
C ILE A 113 -12.20 -1.32 3.50
N THR A 114 -11.87 -0.91 2.27
CA THR A 114 -10.51 -0.44 1.95
C THR A 114 -10.14 0.81 2.75
N LYS A 115 -11.07 1.77 2.87
CA LYS A 115 -10.89 2.97 3.70
C LYS A 115 -10.73 2.60 5.18
N SER A 116 -11.55 1.68 5.67
CA SER A 116 -11.49 1.19 7.06
C SER A 116 -10.16 0.50 7.37
N PHE A 117 -9.59 -0.26 6.44
CA PHE A 117 -8.27 -0.88 6.64
C PHE A 117 -7.11 0.12 6.63
N VAL A 118 -7.17 1.16 5.79
CA VAL A 118 -6.17 2.24 5.84
C VAL A 118 -6.30 3.02 7.15
N GLU A 119 -7.52 3.32 7.60
CA GLU A 119 -7.75 3.95 8.91
C GLU A 119 -7.28 3.07 10.07
N LEU A 120 -7.50 1.75 9.99
CA LEU A 120 -6.99 0.79 10.96
C LEU A 120 -5.45 0.76 10.96
N ALA A 121 -4.82 0.74 9.79
CA ALA A 121 -3.36 0.81 9.68
C ALA A 121 -2.81 2.10 10.30
N LEU A 122 -3.47 3.23 10.06
CA LEU A 122 -3.13 4.51 10.68
C LEU A 122 -3.33 4.50 12.20
N ASP A 123 -4.38 3.86 12.71
CA ASP A 123 -4.61 3.70 14.14
C ASP A 123 -3.53 2.81 14.80
N LEU A 124 -3.13 1.72 14.13
CA LEU A 124 -2.03 0.86 14.57
C LEU A 124 -0.70 1.65 14.62
N VAL A 125 -0.43 2.47 13.62
CA VAL A 125 0.72 3.38 13.61
C VAL A 125 0.67 4.33 14.81
N LYS A 126 -0.47 4.98 15.06
CA LYS A 126 -0.62 5.91 16.20
C LYS A 126 -0.40 5.22 17.55
N LYS A 127 -0.96 4.03 17.73
CA LYS A 127 -0.84 3.25 18.97
C LYS A 127 0.58 2.74 19.23
N ARG A 128 1.28 2.27 18.19
CA ARG A 128 2.58 1.59 18.34
C ARG A 128 3.77 2.55 18.26
N ILE A 129 3.67 3.60 17.45
CA ILE A 129 4.75 4.58 17.26
C ILE A 129 4.58 5.78 18.20
N GLY A 130 3.43 5.94 18.87
CA GLY A 130 3.17 7.02 19.83
C GLY A 130 2.91 8.38 19.19
N LEU A 131 2.50 8.41 17.92
CA LEU A 131 2.18 9.65 17.20
C LEU A 131 0.83 10.21 17.66
N GLY A 132 0.85 10.91 18.80
CA GLY A 132 -0.26 11.76 19.25
C GLY A 132 -0.33 13.02 18.39
N LYS A 133 -1.50 13.23 17.74
CA LYS A 133 -1.94 14.46 17.02
C LYS A 133 -0.82 15.33 16.44
N ILE A 134 -0.52 15.12 15.16
CA ILE A 134 0.00 16.18 14.28
C ILE A 134 -1.21 16.98 13.79
#